data_AF-A0A9E2DZI9-F1
#
_entry.id   AF-A0A9E2DZI9-F1
#
_cell.length_a   1.000
_cell.length_b   1.000
_cell.length_c   1.000
_cell.angle_alpha   90.00
_cell.angle_beta   90.00
_cell.angle_gamma   90.00
#
_symmetry.space_group_name_H-M   'P 1'
#
loop_
_entity.id
_entity.type
_entity.pdbx_description
1 polymer ?
#
loop_
_entity_poly.entity_id
_entity_poly.type
_entity_poly.pdbx_seq_one_letter_code
_entity_poly.pdbx_strand_id
1 'polypeptide(L)'
;MSLESFIGLDQGEPMSEAAFEKFKEKMARAQAQIAQIKKEEGKQKKKEQDLLKILSHFVRTSHKSDLVLLITRVLEQDIPANFVLAIVVLGNEDIQKAAGKEFLLSAPDLDPAAEEKALIFFSEEDETIPLRVKIEVDNWIKGMMIQAEDRPHKLLKNAYFKDMVELPKENDYDEAEYKEETKLKDIVYILMAYILKDFLRQNNQPEESEKLEEFCEFILTGILNKTQENLDNRQELKGDIN
;
A
#
# COMPACT_ATOMS: atom_id res chain seq x y z
N MET A 1 11.06 8.80 28.07
CA MET A 1 11.63 9.88 28.90
C MET A 1 10.57 10.30 29.90
N SER A 2 10.83 10.09 31.20
CA SER A 2 9.87 10.38 32.28
C SER A 2 9.93 11.85 32.70
N LEU A 3 8.84 12.35 33.28
CA LEU A 3 8.67 13.70 33.83
C LEU A 3 9.64 14.06 34.98
N GLU A 4 10.41 13.09 35.46
CA GLU A 4 11.37 13.28 36.55
C GLU A 4 12.67 13.95 36.08
N SER A 5 12.93 14.00 34.77
CA SER A 5 14.15 14.63 34.21
C SER A 5 14.07 16.16 34.10
N PHE A 6 12.94 16.79 34.43
CA PHE A 6 12.73 18.24 34.25
C PHE A 6 12.55 19.01 35.57
N ILE A 7 12.40 18.33 36.71
CA ILE A 7 12.28 18.95 38.04
C ILE A 7 13.66 18.95 38.71
N GLY A 8 14.61 19.60 38.06
CA GLY A 8 15.99 19.75 38.51
C GLY A 8 16.44 21.20 38.39
N LEU A 9 15.65 22.14 38.92
CA LEU A 9 16.03 23.55 39.05
C LEU A 9 15.57 24.05 40.42
N ASP A 10 16.39 23.73 41.42
CA ASP A 10 16.46 24.44 42.69
C ASP A 10 17.26 25.73 42.45
N GLN A 11 16.59 26.77 41.91
CA GLN A 11 16.92 28.18 42.09
C GLN A 11 15.79 29.05 41.51
N GLY A 12 15.17 29.83 42.38
CA GLY A 12 13.96 30.58 42.10
C GLY A 12 14.17 31.79 41.18
N GLU A 13 13.41 31.81 40.09
CA GLU A 13 12.73 33.01 39.60
C GLU A 13 11.23 32.68 39.56
N PRO A 14 10.34 33.58 40.05
CA PRO A 14 8.91 33.38 39.93
C PRO A 14 8.55 33.45 38.44
N MET A 15 8.32 32.28 37.83
CA MET A 15 7.77 32.18 36.48
C MET A 15 6.52 33.08 36.43
N SER A 16 6.49 34.06 35.53
CA SER A 16 5.37 35.00 35.46
C SER A 16 4.07 34.24 35.20
N GLU A 17 3.00 34.64 35.87
CA GLU A 17 1.68 33.97 35.80
C GLU A 17 1.21 33.82 34.33
N ALA A 18 1.52 34.82 33.50
CA ALA A 18 1.26 34.80 32.05
C ALA A 18 2.12 33.80 31.26
N ALA A 19 3.36 33.50 31.69
CA ALA A 19 4.19 32.46 31.07
C ALA A 19 3.72 31.06 31.48
N PHE A 20 3.26 30.90 32.72
CA PHE A 20 2.66 29.66 33.22
C PHE A 20 1.32 29.35 32.53
N GLU A 21 0.47 30.35 32.31
CA GLU A 21 -0.78 30.17 31.54
C GLU A 21 -0.52 29.79 30.08
N LYS A 22 0.41 30.47 29.40
CA LYS A 22 0.81 30.12 28.02
C LYS A 22 1.41 28.72 27.94
N PHE A 23 2.15 28.29 28.95
CA PHE A 23 2.69 26.93 29.04
C PHE A 23 1.59 25.90 29.23
N LYS A 24 0.64 26.14 30.13
CA LYS A 24 -0.52 25.27 30.38
C LYS A 24 -1.41 25.15 29.13
N GLU A 25 -1.62 26.24 28.40
CA GLU A 25 -2.38 26.23 27.16
C GLU A 25 -1.66 25.45 26.04
N LYS A 26 -0.34 25.63 25.88
CA LYS A 26 0.47 24.82 24.94
C LYS A 26 0.47 23.34 25.31
N MET A 27 0.55 23.02 26.61
CA MET A 27 0.51 21.65 27.10
C MET A 27 -0.86 21.01 26.87
N ALA A 28 -1.96 21.73 27.10
CA ALA A 28 -3.31 21.25 26.83
C ALA A 28 -3.55 20.99 25.33
N ARG A 29 -3.08 21.88 24.46
CA ARG A 29 -3.15 21.69 22.99
C ARG A 29 -2.31 20.49 22.54
N ALA A 30 -1.10 20.33 23.07
CA ALA A 30 -0.24 19.18 22.78
C ALA A 30 -0.85 17.87 23.29
N GLN A 31 -1.42 17.84 24.50
CA GLN A 31 -2.11 16.66 25.03
C GLN A 31 -3.36 16.30 24.22
N ALA A 32 -4.14 17.29 23.78
CA ALA A 32 -5.29 17.07 22.90
C ALA A 32 -4.86 16.49 21.54
N GLN A 33 -3.78 17.03 20.95
CA GLN A 33 -3.20 16.50 19.71
C GLN A 33 -2.67 15.07 19.90
N ILE A 34 -1.93 14.79 20.98
CA ILE A 34 -1.45 13.43 21.30
C ILE A 34 -2.60 12.47 21.53
N ALA A 35 -3.67 12.89 22.22
CA ALA A 35 -4.86 12.07 22.43
C ALA A 35 -5.61 11.80 21.13
N GLN A 36 -5.69 12.78 20.23
CA GLN A 36 -6.27 12.65 18.91
C GLN A 36 -5.46 11.69 18.03
N ILE A 37 -4.13 11.84 17.99
CA ILE A 37 -3.21 10.94 17.30
C ILE A 37 -3.36 9.50 17.84
N LYS A 38 -3.38 9.30 19.16
CA LYS A 38 -3.59 7.98 19.77
C LYS A 38 -4.96 7.37 19.42
N LYS A 39 -6.00 8.20 19.32
CA LYS A 39 -7.35 7.75 18.93
C LYS A 39 -7.40 7.35 17.46
N GLU A 40 -6.73 8.10 16.59
CA GLU A 40 -6.61 7.80 15.16
C GLU A 40 -5.78 6.53 14.92
N GLU A 41 -4.64 6.38 15.59
CA GLU A 41 -3.84 5.14 15.59
C GLU A 41 -4.64 3.94 16.09
N GLY A 42 -5.43 4.10 17.16
CA GLY A 42 -6.28 3.04 17.70
C GLY A 42 -7.35 2.57 16.71
N LYS A 43 -7.98 3.52 15.99
CA LYS A 43 -8.95 3.22 14.93
C LYS A 43 -8.30 2.51 13.75
N GLN A 44 -7.13 2.98 13.30
CA GLN A 44 -6.39 2.35 12.21
C GLN A 44 -5.94 0.93 12.56
N LYS A 45 -5.43 0.70 13.78
CA LYS A 45 -5.07 -0.65 14.25
C LYS A 45 -6.27 -1.57 14.28
N LYS A 46 -7.44 -1.08 14.71
CA LYS A 46 -8.67 -1.87 14.70
C LYS A 46 -9.10 -2.22 13.27
N LYS A 47 -9.08 -1.26 12.35
CA LYS A 47 -9.37 -1.48 10.93
C LYS A 47 -8.44 -2.56 10.35
N GLU A 48 -7.14 -2.44 10.58
CA GLU A 48 -6.14 -3.43 10.14
C GLU A 48 -6.39 -4.82 10.74
N GLN A 49 -6.72 -4.91 12.03
CA GLN A 49 -7.08 -6.19 12.67
C GLN A 49 -8.33 -6.82 12.06
N ASP A 50 -9.34 -6.02 11.72
CA ASP A 50 -10.57 -6.53 11.11
C ASP A 50 -10.30 -7.00 9.66
N LEU A 51 -9.47 -6.30 8.90
CA LEU A 51 -9.00 -6.72 7.58
C LEU A 51 -8.17 -8.01 7.64
N LEU A 52 -7.27 -8.13 8.63
CA LEU A 52 -6.52 -9.37 8.87
C LEU A 52 -7.44 -10.55 9.23
N LYS A 53 -8.54 -10.33 9.95
CA LYS A 53 -9.53 -11.38 10.22
C LYS A 53 -10.22 -11.85 8.94
N ILE A 54 -10.53 -10.93 8.02
CA ILE A 54 -11.11 -11.27 6.71
C ILE A 54 -10.13 -12.13 5.92
N LEU A 55 -8.86 -11.70 5.80
CA LEU A 55 -7.81 -12.49 5.15
C LEU A 55 -7.61 -13.85 5.83
N SER A 56 -7.60 -13.89 7.17
CA SER A 56 -7.43 -15.14 7.92
C SER A 56 -8.61 -16.09 7.75
N HIS A 57 -9.84 -15.56 7.68
CA HIS A 57 -11.02 -16.35 7.39
C HIS A 57 -10.94 -16.93 5.99
N PHE A 58 -10.62 -16.10 5.00
CA PHE A 58 -10.42 -16.53 3.61
C PHE A 58 -9.33 -17.60 3.48
N VAL A 59 -8.19 -17.42 4.14
CA VAL A 59 -7.10 -18.40 4.17
C VAL A 59 -7.54 -19.75 4.72
N ARG A 60 -8.44 -19.75 5.72
CA ARG A 60 -8.94 -21.00 6.35
C ARG A 60 -10.05 -21.67 5.57
N THR A 61 -10.83 -20.93 4.80
CA THR A 61 -11.99 -21.45 4.06
C THR A 61 -11.70 -21.67 2.58
N SER A 62 -10.63 -21.10 2.05
CA SER A 62 -10.25 -21.24 0.65
C SER A 62 -9.76 -22.65 0.34
N HIS A 63 -10.24 -23.19 -0.78
CA HIS A 63 -9.74 -24.45 -1.34
C HIS A 63 -8.51 -24.24 -2.25
N LYS A 64 -8.08 -22.99 -2.47
CA LYS A 64 -6.94 -22.64 -3.32
C LYS A 64 -5.65 -22.59 -2.50
N SER A 65 -5.03 -23.76 -2.29
CA SER A 65 -3.83 -23.90 -1.43
C SER A 65 -2.65 -22.99 -1.85
N ASP A 66 -2.40 -22.83 -3.15
CA ASP A 66 -1.35 -21.95 -3.65
C ASP A 66 -1.61 -20.47 -3.33
N LEU A 67 -2.86 -20.02 -3.50
CA LEU A 67 -3.26 -18.65 -3.15
C LEU A 67 -3.07 -18.38 -1.66
N VAL A 68 -3.44 -19.35 -0.81
CA VAL A 68 -3.25 -19.26 0.64
C VAL A 68 -1.78 -19.11 1.00
N LEU A 69 -0.91 -19.90 0.35
CA LEU A 69 0.54 -19.80 0.54
C LEU A 69 1.06 -18.41 0.14
N LEU A 70 0.70 -17.93 -1.04
CA LEU A 70 1.14 -16.61 -1.53
C LEU A 70 0.68 -15.47 -0.61
N ILE A 71 -0.57 -15.45 -0.18
CA ILE A 71 -1.09 -14.45 0.78
C ILE A 71 -0.28 -14.50 2.08
N THR A 72 -0.02 -15.70 2.61
CA THR A 72 0.75 -15.86 3.86
C THR A 72 2.16 -15.32 3.69
N ARG A 73 2.83 -15.62 2.57
CA ARG A 73 4.18 -15.12 2.27
C ARG A 73 4.23 -13.61 2.11
N VAL A 74 3.21 -12.99 1.50
CA VAL A 74 3.12 -11.52 1.40
C VAL A 74 2.89 -10.89 2.78
N LEU A 75 2.06 -11.49 3.64
CA LEU A 75 1.85 -11.03 5.00
C LEU A 75 3.11 -11.17 5.87
N GLU A 76 3.92 -12.22 5.66
CA GLU A 76 5.23 -12.39 6.32
C GLU A 76 6.21 -11.25 6.00
N GLN A 77 6.04 -10.59 4.84
CA GLN A 77 6.84 -9.41 4.48
C GLN A 77 6.40 -8.13 5.19
N ASP A 78 5.41 -8.19 6.10
CA ASP A 78 4.82 -7.03 6.79
C ASP A 78 4.20 -6.00 5.80
N ILE A 79 3.67 -6.49 4.68
CA ILE A 79 2.87 -5.67 3.76
C ILE A 79 1.52 -5.34 4.42
N PRO A 80 1.02 -4.09 4.32
CA PRO A 80 -0.26 -3.70 4.90
C PRO A 80 -1.42 -4.58 4.44
N ALA A 81 -2.22 -5.08 5.39
CA ALA A 81 -3.31 -6.01 5.12
C ALA A 81 -4.38 -5.44 4.17
N ASN A 82 -4.60 -4.13 4.21
CA ASN A 82 -5.52 -3.45 3.29
C ASN A 82 -5.00 -3.51 1.84
N PHE A 83 -3.69 -3.39 1.62
CA PHE A 83 -3.09 -3.51 0.30
C PHE A 83 -3.13 -4.96 -0.20
N VAL A 84 -2.85 -5.94 0.68
CA VAL A 84 -3.01 -7.37 0.34
C VAL A 84 -4.46 -7.69 -0.05
N LEU A 85 -5.44 -7.15 0.69
CA LEU A 85 -6.85 -7.29 0.34
C LEU A 85 -7.18 -6.69 -1.03
N ALA A 86 -6.62 -5.53 -1.35
CA ALA A 86 -6.82 -4.89 -2.65
C ALA A 86 -6.32 -5.78 -3.80
N ILE A 87 -5.18 -6.46 -3.61
CA ILE A 87 -4.65 -7.42 -4.57
C ILE A 87 -5.63 -8.59 -4.77
N VAL A 88 -6.09 -9.23 -3.69
CA VAL A 88 -6.87 -10.48 -3.78
C VAL A 88 -8.34 -10.29 -4.14
N VAL A 89 -8.82 -9.05 -4.23
CA VAL A 89 -10.25 -8.77 -4.40
C VAL A 89 -10.77 -9.07 -5.81
N LEU A 90 -9.89 -9.04 -6.81
CA LEU A 90 -10.23 -9.31 -8.21
C LEU A 90 -10.71 -10.76 -8.37
N GLY A 91 -11.88 -10.94 -9.01
CA GLY A 91 -12.50 -12.25 -9.20
C GLY A 91 -12.98 -12.95 -7.91
N ASN A 92 -12.94 -12.29 -6.75
CA ASN A 92 -13.32 -12.87 -5.47
C ASN A 92 -14.46 -12.06 -4.82
N GLU A 93 -15.70 -12.28 -5.27
CA GLU A 93 -16.88 -11.55 -4.76
C GLU A 93 -17.09 -11.67 -3.25
N ASP A 94 -16.77 -12.82 -2.67
CA ASP A 94 -16.94 -13.05 -1.23
C ASP A 94 -16.02 -12.14 -0.42
N ILE A 95 -14.79 -11.91 -0.91
CA ILE A 95 -13.86 -10.97 -0.31
C ILE A 95 -14.36 -9.53 -0.51
N GLN A 96 -14.86 -9.18 -1.69
CA GLN A 96 -15.42 -7.85 -1.97
C GLN A 96 -16.58 -7.52 -1.01
N LYS A 97 -17.50 -8.48 -0.80
CA LYS A 97 -18.64 -8.33 0.12
C LYS A 97 -18.20 -8.21 1.58
N ALA A 98 -17.18 -8.97 1.99
CA ALA A 98 -16.68 -8.98 3.37
C ALA A 98 -15.81 -7.75 3.71
N ALA A 99 -14.99 -7.28 2.77
CA ALA A 99 -14.07 -6.15 2.94
C ALA A 99 -14.80 -4.79 2.90
N GLY A 100 -16.00 -4.75 2.33
CA GLY A 100 -16.87 -3.58 2.31
C GLY A 100 -16.66 -2.68 1.10
N LYS A 101 -17.36 -1.54 1.09
CA LYS A 101 -17.50 -0.67 -0.09
C LYS A 101 -16.19 -0.13 -0.66
N GLU A 102 -15.16 0.01 0.17
CA GLU A 102 -13.83 0.52 -0.22
C GLU A 102 -13.05 -0.43 -1.14
N PHE A 103 -13.51 -1.67 -1.28
CA PHE A 103 -12.90 -2.73 -2.09
C PHE A 103 -13.80 -3.20 -3.24
N LEU A 104 -14.91 -2.51 -3.51
CA LEU A 104 -15.79 -2.81 -4.64
C LEU A 104 -15.14 -2.32 -5.94
N LEU A 105 -15.02 -3.21 -6.92
CA LEU A 105 -14.37 -2.93 -8.21
C LEU A 105 -15.30 -2.23 -9.22
N SER A 106 -16.61 -2.26 -9.02
CA SER A 106 -17.56 -1.54 -9.86
C SER A 106 -18.64 -0.91 -8.99
N ALA A 107 -19.02 0.33 -9.32
CA ALA A 107 -20.26 0.88 -8.82
C ALA A 107 -21.40 0.28 -9.67
N PRO A 108 -22.45 -0.29 -9.06
CA PRO A 108 -23.53 -0.96 -9.80
C PRO A 108 -24.34 -0.04 -10.76
N ASP A 109 -24.07 1.27 -10.79
CA ASP A 109 -24.89 2.28 -11.46
C ASP A 109 -24.13 3.15 -12.50
N LEU A 110 -22.91 2.80 -12.91
CA LEU A 110 -22.14 3.57 -13.90
C LEU A 110 -22.41 3.11 -15.34
N ASP A 111 -22.52 4.09 -16.26
CA ASP A 111 -22.65 3.86 -17.71
C ASP A 111 -21.34 3.28 -18.26
N PRO A 112 -21.36 2.09 -18.92
CA PRO A 112 -20.16 1.49 -19.51
C PRO A 112 -19.40 2.41 -20.46
N ALA A 113 -20.09 3.32 -21.16
CA ALA A 113 -19.45 4.29 -22.06
C ALA A 113 -18.67 5.38 -21.32
N ALA A 114 -19.02 5.65 -20.05
CA ALA A 114 -18.28 6.57 -19.19
C ALA A 114 -17.05 5.87 -18.58
N GLU A 115 -17.15 4.58 -18.26
CA GLU A 115 -16.03 3.79 -17.72
C GLU A 115 -14.97 3.50 -18.79
N GLU A 116 -15.37 3.24 -20.03
CA GLU A 116 -14.44 3.06 -21.16
C GLU A 116 -13.53 4.30 -21.36
N LYS A 117 -14.11 5.51 -21.32
CA LYS A 117 -13.36 6.77 -21.42
C LYS A 117 -12.46 7.05 -20.20
N ALA A 118 -12.69 6.34 -19.10
CA ALA A 118 -11.93 6.48 -17.87
C ALA A 118 -10.84 5.41 -17.71
N LEU A 119 -10.66 4.52 -18.70
CA LEU A 119 -9.57 3.56 -18.71
C LEU A 119 -8.23 4.28 -18.77
N ILE A 120 -7.32 3.89 -17.87
CA ILE A 120 -5.98 4.47 -17.76
C ILE A 120 -4.94 3.51 -18.35
N PHE A 121 -5.15 2.20 -18.17
CA PHE A 121 -4.15 1.18 -18.47
C PHE A 121 -4.37 0.40 -19.77
N PHE A 122 -5.51 0.60 -20.44
CA PHE A 122 -5.83 -0.07 -21.70
C PHE A 122 -6.04 0.96 -22.81
N SER A 123 -5.50 0.69 -24.00
CA SER A 123 -5.77 1.51 -25.18
C SER A 123 -7.12 1.16 -25.81
N GLU A 124 -7.70 2.14 -26.51
CA GLU A 124 -8.92 1.96 -27.32
C GLU A 124 -8.72 0.96 -28.47
N GLU A 125 -7.46 0.74 -28.89
CA GLU A 125 -7.12 -0.07 -30.08
C GLU A 125 -6.94 -1.57 -29.80
N ASP A 126 -6.87 -1.99 -28.54
CA ASP A 126 -6.62 -3.38 -28.19
C ASP A 126 -7.91 -4.22 -28.11
N GLU A 127 -8.32 -4.85 -29.21
CA GLU A 127 -9.53 -5.68 -29.24
C GLU A 127 -9.35 -7.08 -28.61
N THR A 128 -8.15 -7.42 -28.11
CA THR A 128 -7.85 -8.80 -27.66
C THR A 128 -8.56 -9.18 -26.36
N ILE A 129 -8.89 -8.20 -25.51
CA ILE A 129 -9.55 -8.38 -24.22
C ILE A 129 -10.91 -7.67 -24.25
N PRO A 130 -12.03 -8.33 -23.85
CA PRO A 130 -13.34 -7.70 -23.79
C PRO A 130 -13.35 -6.46 -22.88
N LEU A 131 -14.07 -5.42 -23.30
CA LEU A 131 -14.17 -4.14 -22.57
C LEU A 131 -14.51 -4.33 -21.08
N ARG A 132 -15.42 -5.24 -20.75
CA ARG A 132 -15.77 -5.55 -19.36
C ARG A 132 -14.56 -6.01 -18.53
N VAL A 133 -13.73 -6.89 -19.08
CA VAL A 133 -12.53 -7.42 -18.40
C VAL A 133 -11.52 -6.29 -18.20
N LYS A 134 -11.34 -5.42 -19.21
CA LYS A 134 -10.48 -4.23 -19.10
C LYS A 134 -10.93 -3.31 -17.97
N ILE A 135 -12.22 -3.00 -17.91
CA ILE A 135 -12.80 -2.15 -16.86
C ILE A 135 -12.55 -2.74 -15.47
N GLU A 136 -12.80 -4.05 -15.28
CA GLU A 136 -12.62 -4.69 -13.97
C GLU A 136 -11.14 -4.69 -13.54
N VAL A 137 -10.20 -4.95 -14.47
CA VAL A 137 -8.76 -4.89 -14.19
C VAL A 137 -8.31 -3.45 -13.90
N ASP A 138 -8.77 -2.47 -14.67
CA ASP A 138 -8.41 -1.07 -14.49
C ASP A 138 -8.91 -0.53 -13.14
N ASN A 139 -10.16 -0.85 -12.77
CA ASN A 139 -10.70 -0.50 -11.45
C ASN A 139 -9.99 -1.22 -10.32
N TRP A 140 -9.54 -2.46 -10.53
CA TRP A 140 -8.69 -3.17 -9.58
C TRP A 140 -7.35 -2.47 -9.35
N ILE A 141 -6.69 -2.03 -10.42
CA ILE A 141 -5.43 -1.26 -10.33
C ILE A 141 -5.67 0.06 -9.59
N LYS A 142 -6.73 0.81 -9.94
CA LYS A 142 -7.14 2.04 -9.23
C LYS A 142 -7.42 1.76 -7.75
N GLY A 143 -8.07 0.65 -7.43
CA GLY A 143 -8.32 0.22 -6.06
C GLY A 143 -7.01 0.01 -5.28
N MET A 144 -6.02 -0.66 -5.89
CA MET A 144 -4.70 -0.82 -5.29
C MET A 144 -3.99 0.52 -5.07
N MET A 145 -4.07 1.45 -6.03
CA MET A 145 -3.52 2.81 -5.86
C MET A 145 -4.12 3.53 -4.65
N ILE A 146 -5.46 3.46 -4.48
CA ILE A 146 -6.14 4.08 -3.33
C ILE A 146 -5.66 3.43 -2.02
N GLN A 147 -5.57 2.11 -1.97
CA GLN A 147 -5.20 1.39 -0.75
C GLN A 147 -3.71 1.55 -0.39
N ALA A 148 -2.85 1.79 -1.37
CA ALA A 148 -1.43 2.11 -1.14
C ALA A 148 -1.24 3.38 -0.29
N GLU A 149 -2.17 4.35 -0.43
CA GLU A 149 -2.12 5.63 0.27
C GLU A 149 -2.52 5.59 1.75
N ASP A 150 -3.14 4.49 2.22
CA ASP A 150 -3.55 4.36 3.63
C ASP A 150 -2.32 4.22 4.56
N ARG A 151 -1.29 3.48 4.11
CA ARG A 151 -0.05 3.23 4.86
C ARG A 151 1.20 3.25 3.98
N PRO A 152 1.49 4.39 3.34
CA PRO A 152 2.54 4.52 2.33
C PRO A 152 3.92 4.16 2.88
N HIS A 153 4.29 4.67 4.06
CA HIS A 153 5.58 4.39 4.68
C HIS A 153 5.81 2.90 4.94
N LYS A 154 4.78 2.19 5.44
CA LYS A 154 4.89 0.77 5.77
C LYS A 154 4.98 -0.04 4.47
N LEU A 155 4.15 0.29 3.49
CA LEU A 155 4.16 -0.37 2.18
C LEU A 155 5.52 -0.19 1.48
N LEU A 156 5.99 1.04 1.30
CA LEU A 156 7.24 1.34 0.61
C LEU A 156 8.44 0.69 1.30
N LYS A 157 8.51 0.75 2.63
CA LYS A 157 9.59 0.13 3.39
C LYS A 157 9.66 -1.39 3.17
N ASN A 158 8.51 -2.04 3.05
CA ASN A 158 8.41 -3.49 3.13
C ASN A 158 8.22 -4.17 1.76
N ALA A 159 7.81 -3.43 0.74
CA ALA A 159 7.65 -3.92 -0.63
C ALA A 159 8.99 -4.09 -1.37
N TYR A 160 10.01 -3.33 -0.98
CA TYR A 160 11.35 -3.41 -1.57
C TYR A 160 12.34 -4.20 -0.72
N PHE A 161 13.39 -4.69 -1.37
CA PHE A 161 14.63 -5.13 -0.75
C PHE A 161 15.83 -4.43 -1.39
N LYS A 162 16.96 -4.45 -0.70
CA LYS A 162 18.22 -3.89 -1.18
C LYS A 162 19.11 -5.02 -1.67
N ASP A 163 19.60 -4.89 -2.89
CA ASP A 163 20.50 -5.84 -3.53
C ASP A 163 21.83 -5.15 -3.86
N MET A 164 22.93 -5.89 -3.79
CA MET A 164 24.26 -5.37 -4.12
C MET A 164 24.64 -5.87 -5.50
N VAL A 165 24.58 -4.99 -6.50
CA VAL A 165 24.87 -5.33 -7.89
C VAL A 165 26.30 -4.92 -8.21
N GLU A 166 27.10 -5.89 -8.68
CA GLU A 166 28.46 -5.63 -9.16
C GLU A 166 28.39 -4.76 -10.42
N LEU A 167 29.12 -3.64 -10.40
CA LEU A 167 29.23 -2.76 -11.56
C LEU A 167 30.12 -3.41 -12.62
N PRO A 168 29.81 -3.22 -13.92
CA PRO A 168 30.64 -3.73 -14.98
C PRO A 168 32.06 -3.16 -14.85
N LYS A 169 33.04 -4.05 -14.78
CA LYS A 169 34.46 -3.66 -14.74
C LYS A 169 34.86 -3.06 -16.08
N GLU A 170 35.57 -1.93 -16.05
CA GLU A 170 36.16 -1.38 -17.27
C GLU A 170 37.30 -2.26 -17.78
N ASN A 171 38.07 -2.87 -16.86
CA ASN A 171 39.16 -3.80 -17.18
C ASN A 171 39.22 -4.99 -16.20
N ASP A 172 39.80 -6.12 -16.63
CA ASP A 172 39.92 -7.35 -15.83
C ASP A 172 40.78 -7.22 -14.55
N TYR A 173 41.52 -6.12 -14.43
CA TYR A 173 42.39 -5.81 -13.29
C TYR A 173 41.74 -4.91 -12.25
N ASP A 174 40.54 -4.38 -12.53
CA ASP A 174 39.84 -3.48 -11.63
C ASP A 174 39.16 -4.27 -10.49
N GLU A 175 39.16 -3.67 -9.30
CA GLU A 175 38.44 -4.22 -8.15
C GLU A 175 36.93 -4.21 -8.44
N ALA A 176 36.22 -5.22 -7.93
CA ALA A 176 34.77 -5.28 -8.08
C ALA A 176 34.12 -4.14 -7.27
N GLU A 177 33.51 -3.19 -7.96
CA GLU A 177 32.67 -2.17 -7.36
C GLU A 177 31.23 -2.66 -7.27
N TYR A 178 30.53 -2.29 -6.18
CA TYR A 178 29.15 -2.68 -5.97
C TYR A 178 28.29 -1.44 -5.76
N LYS A 179 27.08 -1.46 -6.33
CA LYS A 179 26.06 -0.46 -6.10
C LYS A 179 24.87 -1.09 -5.39
N GLU A 180 24.34 -0.37 -4.40
CA GLU A 180 23.08 -0.73 -3.76
C GLU A 180 21.92 -0.38 -4.72
N GLU A 181 21.15 -1.39 -5.11
CA GLU A 181 19.94 -1.23 -5.90
C GLU A 181 18.71 -1.65 -5.12
N THR A 182 17.66 -0.85 -5.21
CA THR A 182 16.36 -1.15 -4.61
C THR A 182 15.54 -1.97 -5.60
N LYS A 183 15.21 -3.21 -5.25
CA LYS A 183 14.41 -4.11 -6.07
C LYS A 183 13.09 -4.46 -5.39
N LEU A 184 12.05 -4.63 -6.20
CA LEU A 184 10.73 -5.03 -5.74
C LEU A 184 10.76 -6.49 -5.29
N LYS A 185 10.08 -6.83 -4.19
CA LYS A 185 10.01 -8.22 -3.75
C LYS A 185 9.06 -9.03 -4.63
N ASP A 186 9.60 -10.11 -5.18
CA ASP A 186 8.89 -10.97 -6.14
C ASP A 186 7.54 -11.45 -5.67
N ILE A 187 7.46 -11.82 -4.39
CA ILE A 187 6.25 -12.40 -3.82
C ILE A 187 5.00 -11.52 -3.96
N VAL A 188 5.17 -10.19 -4.02
CA VAL A 188 4.03 -9.27 -4.11
C VAL A 188 3.47 -9.24 -5.54
N TYR A 189 4.31 -9.10 -6.57
CA TYR A 189 3.83 -9.13 -7.95
C TYR A 189 3.47 -10.55 -8.40
N ILE A 190 4.08 -11.60 -7.85
CA ILE A 190 3.67 -13.00 -8.08
C ILE A 190 2.25 -13.23 -7.56
N LEU A 191 1.89 -12.71 -6.38
CA LEU A 191 0.51 -12.78 -5.88
C LEU A 191 -0.45 -12.05 -6.83
N MET A 192 -0.07 -10.86 -7.32
CA MET A 192 -0.87 -10.11 -8.29
C MET A 192 -1.06 -10.89 -9.60
N ALA A 193 0.00 -11.46 -10.15
CA ALA A 193 -0.03 -12.25 -11.37
C ALA A 193 -0.90 -13.51 -11.20
N TYR A 194 -0.81 -14.18 -10.04
CA TYR A 194 -1.66 -15.32 -9.71
C TYR A 194 -3.14 -14.96 -9.71
N ILE A 195 -3.50 -13.83 -9.07
CA ILE A 195 -4.89 -13.35 -9.02
C ILE A 195 -5.39 -12.93 -10.42
N LEU A 196 -4.59 -12.17 -11.16
CA LEU A 196 -4.94 -11.74 -12.51
C LEU A 196 -5.12 -12.93 -13.44
N LYS A 197 -4.22 -13.92 -13.36
CA LYS A 197 -4.31 -15.16 -14.12
C LYS A 197 -5.61 -15.91 -13.81
N ASP A 198 -5.94 -16.11 -12.54
CA ASP A 198 -7.18 -16.78 -12.14
C ASP A 198 -8.43 -16.02 -12.61
N PHE A 199 -8.41 -14.69 -12.59
CA PHE A 199 -9.49 -13.85 -13.11
C PHE A 199 -9.66 -13.95 -14.63
N LEU A 200 -8.56 -13.89 -15.39
CA LEU A 200 -8.57 -14.05 -16.84
C LEU A 200 -9.07 -15.43 -17.24
N ARG A 201 -8.66 -16.47 -16.49
CA ARG A 201 -9.15 -17.85 -16.66
C ARG A 201 -10.65 -17.95 -16.51
N GLN A 202 -11.21 -17.34 -15.46
CA GLN A 202 -12.65 -17.33 -15.21
C GLN A 202 -13.43 -16.61 -16.33
N ASN A 203 -12.79 -15.68 -17.03
CA ASN A 203 -13.34 -14.93 -18.16
C ASN A 203 -12.96 -15.51 -19.54
N ASN A 204 -12.40 -16.73 -19.59
CA ASN A 204 -11.98 -17.41 -20.82
C ASN A 204 -11.01 -16.60 -21.70
N GLN A 205 -10.10 -15.85 -21.08
CA GLN A 205 -9.08 -15.07 -21.78
C GLN A 205 -7.75 -15.83 -21.86
N PRO A 206 -6.95 -15.62 -22.92
CA PRO A 206 -5.64 -16.27 -23.06
C PRO A 206 -4.66 -15.80 -21.98
N GLU A 207 -3.85 -16.73 -21.46
CA GLU A 207 -2.91 -16.50 -20.36
C GLU A 207 -1.48 -16.85 -20.78
N GLU A 208 -0.61 -15.84 -20.91
CA GLU A 208 0.84 -16.05 -20.98
C GLU A 208 1.44 -15.65 -19.63
N SER A 209 1.83 -16.63 -18.79
CA SER A 209 2.16 -16.38 -17.38
C SER A 209 3.36 -15.44 -17.20
N GLU A 210 4.39 -15.54 -18.04
CA GLU A 210 5.58 -14.68 -18.01
C GLU A 210 5.20 -13.20 -18.28
N LYS A 211 4.37 -12.95 -19.29
CA LYS A 211 3.86 -11.60 -19.59
C LYS A 211 2.99 -11.04 -18.48
N LEU A 212 2.24 -11.88 -17.76
CA LEU A 212 1.43 -11.43 -16.62
C LEU A 212 2.29 -11.01 -15.43
N GLU A 213 3.39 -11.72 -15.17
CA GLU A 213 4.34 -11.35 -14.12
C GLU A 213 5.03 -10.02 -14.44
N GLU A 214 5.56 -9.85 -15.66
CA GLU A 214 6.14 -8.57 -16.12
C GLU A 214 5.14 -7.42 -16.02
N PHE A 215 3.90 -7.65 -16.46
CA PHE A 215 2.83 -6.66 -16.36
C PHE A 215 2.54 -6.29 -14.90
N CYS A 216 2.40 -7.28 -14.00
CA CYS A 216 2.14 -7.03 -12.59
C CYS A 216 3.33 -6.35 -11.88
N GLU A 217 4.56 -6.68 -12.24
CA GLU A 217 5.76 -6.00 -11.76
C GLU A 217 5.77 -4.53 -12.19
N PHE A 218 5.49 -4.26 -13.47
CA PHE A 218 5.39 -2.90 -14.00
C PHE A 218 4.32 -2.08 -13.28
N ILE A 219 3.11 -2.63 -13.14
CA ILE A 219 2.00 -1.96 -12.45
C ILE A 219 2.34 -1.71 -10.98
N LEU A 220 2.86 -2.71 -10.26
CA LEU A 220 3.19 -2.56 -8.85
C LEU A 220 4.29 -1.51 -8.65
N THR A 221 5.31 -1.51 -9.51
CA THR A 221 6.35 -0.49 -9.52
C THR A 221 5.77 0.90 -9.74
N GLY A 222 4.86 1.05 -10.72
CA GLY A 222 4.17 2.31 -10.98
C GLY A 222 3.35 2.80 -9.78
N ILE A 223 2.62 1.92 -9.12
CA ILE A 223 1.84 2.23 -7.90
C ILE A 223 2.77 2.73 -6.79
N LEU A 224 3.85 1.99 -6.51
CA LEU A 224 4.78 2.33 -5.43
C LEU A 224 5.53 3.64 -5.71
N ASN A 225 5.99 3.85 -6.95
CA ASN A 225 6.58 5.12 -7.35
C ASN A 225 5.60 6.27 -7.15
N LYS A 226 4.34 6.09 -7.52
CA LYS A 226 3.32 7.13 -7.32
C LYS A 226 3.06 7.41 -5.84
N THR A 227 3.04 6.37 -5.02
CA THR A 227 2.88 6.49 -3.57
C THR A 227 4.07 7.21 -2.94
N GLN A 228 5.30 6.98 -3.42
CA GLN A 228 6.50 7.69 -3.00
C GLN A 228 6.41 9.18 -3.38
N GLU A 229 6.08 9.51 -4.63
CA GLU A 229 5.86 10.90 -5.08
C GLU A 229 4.82 11.63 -4.20
N ASN A 230 3.67 10.99 -3.95
CA ASN A 230 2.61 11.56 -3.13
C ASN A 230 3.07 11.80 -1.69
N LEU A 231 3.90 10.90 -1.17
CA LEU A 231 4.44 11.02 0.17
C LEU A 231 5.44 12.18 0.28
N ASP A 232 6.30 12.35 -0.70
CA ASP A 232 7.29 13.42 -0.73
C ASP A 232 6.62 14.79 -0.87
N ASN A 233 5.63 14.91 -1.76
CA ASN A 233 4.81 16.11 -1.90
C ASN A 233 4.12 16.52 -0.58
N ARG A 234 3.66 15.55 0.22
CA ARG A 234 3.06 15.82 1.55
C ARG A 234 4.07 16.32 2.58
N GLN A 235 5.34 15.94 2.45
CA GLN A 235 6.42 16.40 3.33
C GLN A 235 6.84 17.82 3.00
N GLU A 236 6.99 18.14 1.70
CA GLU A 236 7.30 19.49 1.22
C GLU A 236 6.24 20.51 1.68
N LEU A 237 4.95 20.20 1.47
CA LEU A 237 3.84 21.07 1.90
C LEU A 237 3.76 21.29 3.42
N LYS A 238 4.30 20.38 4.23
CA LYS A 238 4.39 20.54 5.69
C LYS A 238 5.64 21.29 6.13
N GLY A 239 6.70 21.29 5.31
CA GLY A 239 7.94 22.04 5.53
C GLY A 239 7.75 23.55 5.37
N ASP A 240 6.83 23.98 4.50
CA ASP A 240 6.55 25.39 4.20
C ASP A 240 5.65 26.12 5.24
N ILE A 241 5.30 25.47 6.37
CA ILE A 241 4.43 26.05 7.42
C ILE A 241 5.24 26.53 8.65
N ASN A 242 6.58 26.61 8.57
CA ASN A 242 7.41 27.13 9.68
C ASN A 242 7.87 28.57 9.48
#